data_AF-A0AAD9IR54-F1
#
_entry.id   AF-A0AAD9IR54-F1
#
_cell.length_a   1.000
_cell.length_b   1.000
_cell.length_c   1.000
_cell.angle_alpha   90.00
_cell.angle_beta   90.00
_cell.angle_gamma   90.00
#
_symmetry.space_group_name_H-M   'P 1'
#
loop_
_entity.id
_entity.type
_entity.pdbx_description
1 polymer ?
#
loop_
_entity_poly.entity_id
_entity_poly.type
_entity_poly.pdbx_seq_one_letter_code
_entity_poly.pdbx_strand_id
1 'polypeptide(L)'
;MIHCRFIRETLEIPDIVSKKLLDKFTVTSCNATGRTVRARPARLKDMLLSYVLVLCLILDDFNLEYTKLRKDLYMSQIKLSNHLKALGCLIRSQKVVTEDGTQDQKGFATLPVPIQFPELKKKTIKERR
;
A
#
# COMPACT_ATOMS: atom_id res chain seq x y z
N MET A 1 7.30 -9.19 -18.89
CA MET A 1 5.91 -9.30 -19.41
C MET A 1 5.12 -10.47 -18.81
N ILE A 2 5.51 -11.04 -17.65
CA ILE A 2 4.92 -12.30 -17.15
C ILE A 2 3.84 -12.07 -16.07
N HIS A 3 3.83 -10.92 -15.40
CA HIS A 3 2.89 -10.65 -14.30
C HIS A 3 1.47 -10.23 -14.70
N CYS A 4 1.19 -9.93 -15.98
CA CYS A 4 -0.16 -9.58 -16.42
C CYS A 4 -1.02 -10.79 -16.80
N ARG A 5 -0.42 -11.96 -17.02
CA ARG A 5 -1.15 -13.14 -17.49
C ARG A 5 -1.92 -13.83 -16.35
N PHE A 6 -1.42 -13.71 -15.12
CA PHE A 6 -1.96 -14.43 -13.95
C PHE A 6 -3.32 -13.92 -13.43
N ILE A 7 -3.71 -12.66 -13.70
CA ILE A 7 -5.01 -12.14 -13.25
C ILE A 7 -6.16 -12.68 -14.12
N ARG A 8 -5.86 -13.23 -15.31
CA ARG A 8 -6.88 -13.59 -16.29
C ARG A 8 -7.47 -15.00 -16.10
N GLU A 9 -6.93 -15.81 -15.19
CA GLU A 9 -7.14 -17.26 -15.21
C GLU A 9 -7.89 -17.82 -13.98
N THR A 10 -8.30 -17.01 -13.00
CA THR A 10 -8.91 -17.54 -11.76
C THR A 10 -10.15 -16.84 -11.21
N LEU A 11 -10.56 -15.67 -11.72
CA LEU A 11 -11.86 -15.06 -11.39
C LEU A 11 -12.54 -14.60 -12.69
N GLU A 12 -13.83 -14.89 -12.86
CA GLU A 12 -14.69 -14.28 -13.88
C GLU A 12 -14.93 -12.80 -13.53
N ILE A 13 -13.89 -11.98 -13.62
CA ILE A 13 -13.96 -10.55 -13.36
C ILE A 13 -14.60 -9.89 -14.59
N PRO A 14 -15.72 -9.15 -14.44
CA PRO A 14 -16.34 -8.46 -15.57
C PRO A 14 -15.34 -7.55 -16.31
N ASP A 15 -15.38 -7.59 -17.64
CA ASP A 15 -14.44 -6.86 -18.50
C ASP A 15 -14.39 -5.35 -18.17
N ILE A 16 -15.52 -4.78 -17.75
CA ILE A 16 -15.59 -3.37 -17.35
C ILE A 16 -14.71 -3.04 -16.15
N VAL A 17 -14.61 -3.96 -15.19
CA VAL A 17 -13.77 -3.80 -13.99
C VAL A 17 -12.31 -3.94 -14.37
N SER A 18 -11.97 -4.96 -15.15
CA SER A 18 -10.62 -5.17 -15.67
C SER A 18 -10.12 -3.98 -16.48
N LYS A 19 -10.98 -3.42 -17.35
CA LYS A 19 -10.65 -2.24 -18.15
C LYS A 19 -10.40 -1.03 -17.25
N LYS A 20 -11.28 -0.74 -16.29
CA LYS A 20 -11.13 0.39 -15.37
C LYS A 20 -9.90 0.27 -14.46
N LEU A 21 -9.61 -0.92 -13.94
CA LEU A 21 -8.43 -1.17 -13.11
C LEU A 21 -7.16 -0.91 -13.89
N LEU A 22 -7.07 -1.44 -15.11
CA LEU A 22 -5.88 -1.27 -15.92
C LEU A 22 -5.70 0.19 -16.35
N ASP A 23 -6.78 0.88 -16.72
CA ASP A 23 -6.71 2.30 -17.10
C ASP A 23 -6.24 3.19 -15.94
N LYS A 24 -6.70 2.89 -14.72
CA LYS A 24 -6.39 3.69 -13.53
C LYS A 24 -4.99 3.41 -12.95
N PHE A 25 -4.51 2.17 -13.02
CA PHE A 25 -3.27 1.74 -12.36
C PHE A 25 -2.12 1.38 -13.32
N THR A 26 -2.28 1.60 -14.62
CA THR A 26 -1.21 1.42 -15.62
C THR A 26 -1.11 2.60 -16.57
N VAL A 27 0.05 2.79 -17.18
CA VAL A 27 0.25 3.75 -18.27
C VAL A 27 0.45 2.96 -19.55
N THR A 28 -0.26 3.35 -20.60
CA THR A 28 -0.10 2.76 -21.92
C THR A 28 0.75 3.68 -22.78
N SER A 29 1.83 3.17 -23.37
CA SER A 29 2.67 3.91 -24.33
C SER A 29 2.72 3.18 -25.66
N CYS A 30 2.73 3.95 -26.75
CA CYS A 30 2.89 3.43 -28.10
C CYS A 30 4.35 3.57 -28.52
N ASN A 31 5.00 2.46 -28.89
CA ASN A 31 6.35 2.51 -29.43
C ASN A 31 6.31 2.90 -30.92
N ALA A 32 7.45 3.32 -31.48
CA ALA A 32 7.58 3.70 -32.91
C ALA A 32 7.13 2.60 -33.89
N THR A 33 7.04 1.35 -33.44
CA THR A 33 6.57 0.18 -34.21
C THR A 33 5.05 -0.07 -34.10
N GLY A 34 4.28 0.86 -33.51
CA GLY A 34 2.82 0.74 -33.34
C GLY A 34 2.36 -0.22 -32.24
N ARG A 35 3.29 -0.90 -31.55
CA ARG A 35 2.95 -1.80 -30.43
C ARG A 35 2.62 -0.99 -29.18
N THR A 36 1.47 -1.29 -28.60
CA THR A 36 1.04 -0.72 -27.32
C THR A 36 1.66 -1.53 -26.18
N VAL A 37 2.52 -0.87 -25.40
CA VAL A 37 3.14 -1.44 -24.21
C VAL A 37 2.47 -0.83 -22.98
N ARG A 38 2.09 -1.68 -22.03
CA ARG A 38 1.60 -1.22 -20.72
C ARG A 38 2.72 -1.29 -19.70
N ALA A 39 3.02 -0.14 -19.11
CA ALA A 39 3.94 0.01 -18.00
C ALA A 39 3.16 0.22 -16.70
N ARG A 40 3.74 -0.26 -15.59
CA ARG A 40 3.25 0.02 -14.24
C ARG A 40 4.33 0.79 -13.48
N PRO A 41 4.32 2.14 -13.54
CA PRO A 41 5.24 2.97 -12.78
C PRO A 41 5.12 2.74 -11.27
N ALA A 42 6.21 2.97 -10.52
CA ALA A 42 6.23 2.81 -9.06
C ALA A 42 5.11 3.60 -8.37
N ARG A 43 4.88 4.86 -8.80
CA ARG A 43 3.80 5.71 -8.29
C ARG A 43 2.41 5.06 -8.40
N LEU A 44 2.11 4.39 -9.52
CA LEU A 44 0.81 3.74 -9.71
C LEU A 44 0.70 2.44 -8.89
N LYS A 45 1.83 1.76 -8.65
CA LYS A 45 1.88 0.64 -7.71
C LYS A 45 1.58 1.11 -6.28
N ASP A 46 2.16 2.23 -5.86
CA ASP A 46 1.91 2.81 -4.53
C ASP A 46 0.46 3.30 -4.39
N MET A 47 -0.11 3.85 -5.46
CA MET A 47 -1.52 4.23 -5.51
C MET A 47 -2.42 2.99 -5.37
N LEU A 48 -2.16 1.92 -6.13
CA LEU A 48 -2.91 0.66 -6.01
C LEU A 48 -2.85 0.11 -4.58
N LEU A 49 -1.65 0.11 -3.98
CA LEU A 49 -1.46 -0.34 -2.61
C LEU A 49 -2.28 0.49 -1.62
N SER A 50 -2.25 1.81 -1.76
CA SER A 50 -3.01 2.72 -0.90
C SER A 50 -4.50 2.41 -0.92
N TYR A 51 -5.05 2.08 -2.10
CA TYR A 51 -6.45 1.65 -2.23
C TYR A 51 -6.72 0.33 -1.50
N VAL A 52 -5.82 -0.65 -1.63
CA VAL A 52 -5.94 -1.94 -0.91
C VAL A 52 -5.93 -1.71 0.61
N LEU A 53 -5.04 -0.86 1.12
CA LEU A 53 -4.97 -0.56 2.56
C LEU A 53 -6.22 0.13 3.09
N VAL A 54 -6.82 1.03 2.30
CA VAL A 54 -8.10 1.65 2.66
C VAL A 54 -9.22 0.61 2.72
N LEU A 55 -9.25 -0.37 1.80
CA LEU A 55 -10.21 -1.47 1.87
C LEU A 55 -10.00 -2.30 3.15
N CYS A 56 -8.76 -2.63 3.51
CA CYS A 56 -8.46 -3.32 4.77
C CYS A 56 -8.91 -2.51 5.99
N LEU A 57 -8.67 -1.19 6.00
CA LEU A 57 -9.14 -0.31 7.08
C LEU A 57 -10.66 -0.32 7.21
N ILE A 58 -11.40 -0.32 6.11
CA ILE A 58 -12.86 -0.36 6.13
C ILE A 58 -13.35 -1.71 6.70
N LEU A 59 -12.68 -2.82 6.38
CA LEU A 59 -13.05 -4.15 6.87
C LEU A 59 -12.80 -4.31 8.38
N ASP A 60 -11.80 -3.62 8.92
CA ASP A 60 -11.41 -3.68 10.33
C ASP A 60 -11.87 -2.44 11.14
N ASP A 61 -13.00 -1.83 10.76
CA ASP A 61 -13.61 -0.68 11.47
C ASP A 61 -12.61 0.46 11.77
N PHE A 62 -11.74 0.76 10.81
CA PHE A 62 -10.68 1.76 10.88
C PHE A 62 -9.61 1.51 11.96
N ASN A 63 -9.48 0.28 12.46
CA ASN A 63 -8.48 -0.15 13.43
C ASN A 63 -7.78 -1.44 12.98
N LEU A 64 -6.70 -1.28 12.22
CA LEU A 64 -6.04 -2.34 11.48
C LEU A 64 -4.79 -2.89 12.19
N GLU A 65 -4.74 -4.20 12.48
CA GLU A 65 -3.50 -4.89 12.86
C GLU A 65 -2.70 -5.28 11.61
N TYR A 66 -1.67 -4.51 11.26
CA TYR A 66 -0.96 -4.67 9.98
C TYR A 66 0.24 -5.64 10.02
N THR A 67 0.51 -6.29 11.16
CA THR A 67 1.64 -7.25 11.28
C THR A 67 1.47 -8.47 10.37
N LYS A 68 0.24 -8.96 10.19
CA LYS A 68 -0.06 -10.10 9.31
C LYS A 68 -0.05 -9.69 7.83
N LEU A 69 -0.62 -8.51 7.53
CA LEU A 69 -0.63 -7.88 6.20
C LEU A 69 0.74 -7.76 5.55
N ARG A 70 1.81 -7.66 6.35
CA ARG A 70 3.19 -7.65 5.85
C ARG A 70 3.49 -8.88 4.98
N LYS A 71 3.04 -10.06 5.40
CA LYS A 71 3.25 -11.32 4.69
C LYS A 71 2.41 -11.38 3.42
N ASP A 72 1.15 -10.98 3.51
CA ASP A 72 0.20 -11.01 2.38
C ASP A 72 0.61 -10.06 1.26
N LEU A 73 1.11 -8.87 1.62
CA LEU A 73 1.53 -7.84 0.68
C LEU A 73 3.01 -7.95 0.26
N TYR A 74 3.76 -8.87 0.84
CA TYR A 74 5.22 -9.03 0.65
C TYR A 74 5.99 -7.70 0.77
N MET A 75 5.68 -6.90 1.79
CA MET A 75 6.31 -5.60 2.03
C MET A 75 7.12 -5.59 3.32
N SER A 76 8.00 -4.61 3.49
CA SER A 76 8.65 -4.39 4.78
C SER A 76 7.71 -3.62 5.71
N GLN A 77 7.86 -3.87 7.02
CA GLN A 77 7.09 -3.18 8.06
C GLN A 77 7.21 -1.65 7.96
N ILE A 78 8.42 -1.18 7.61
CA ILE A 78 8.72 0.25 7.43
C ILE A 78 7.91 0.83 6.27
N LYS A 79 7.93 0.19 5.09
CA LYS A 79 7.17 0.66 3.92
C LYS A 79 5.67 0.68 4.20
N LEU A 80 5.16 -0.38 4.81
CA LEU A 80 3.74 -0.49 5.15
C LEU A 80 3.31 0.62 6.14
N SER A 81 4.11 0.85 7.19
CA SER A 81 3.84 1.93 8.15
C SER A 81 3.90 3.32 7.51
N ASN A 82 4.79 3.54 6.54
CA ASN A 82 4.87 4.81 5.82
C ASN A 82 3.64 5.05 4.94
N HIS A 83 3.12 4.01 4.28
CA HIS A 83 1.88 4.12 3.51
C HIS A 83 0.69 4.42 4.42
N LEU A 84 0.56 3.72 5.55
CA LEU A 84 -0.51 3.97 6.52
C LEU A 84 -0.42 5.38 7.14
N LYS A 85 0.79 5.88 7.43
CA LYS A 85 1.00 7.28 7.84
C LYS A 85 0.60 8.27 6.75
N ALA A 86 0.91 7.99 5.49
CA ALA A 86 0.53 8.84 4.37
C ALA A 86 -1.00 8.91 4.17
N LEU A 87 -1.73 7.87 4.57
CA LEU A 87 -3.19 7.85 4.62
C LEU A 87 -3.79 8.62 5.82
N GLY A 88 -2.96 9.03 6.78
CA GLY A 88 -3.41 9.73 8.00
C GLY A 88 -3.64 8.81 9.21
N CYS A 89 -3.21 7.55 9.14
CA CYS A 89 -3.33 6.64 10.28
C CYS A 89 -2.29 6.93 11.37
N LEU A 90 -2.72 6.82 12.62
CA LEU A 90 -1.85 6.77 13.78
C LEU A 90 -1.29 5.36 13.93
N ILE A 91 0.04 5.26 13.95
CA ILE A 91 0.73 3.98 14.10
C ILE A 91 1.11 3.76 15.56
N ARG A 92 0.70 2.63 16.12
CA ARG A 92 1.09 2.18 17.46
C ARG A 92 1.78 0.82 17.35
N SER A 93 2.85 0.63 18.11
CA SER A 93 3.54 -0.65 18.21
C SER A 93 3.39 -1.19 19.62
N GLN A 94 2.89 -2.41 19.74
CA GLN A 94 2.77 -3.11 21.01
C GLN A 94 3.72 -4.31 21.02
N LYS A 95 4.54 -4.41 22.06
CA LYS A 95 5.33 -5.61 22.33
C LYS A 95 4.41 -6.63 22.98
N VAL A 96 4.30 -7.81 22.38
CA VAL A 96 3.53 -8.93 22.92
C VAL A 96 4.50 -10.05 23.21
N VAL A 97 4.47 -10.55 24.44
CA VAL A 97 5.19 -11.75 24.83
C VAL A 97 4.27 -12.92 24.52
N THR A 98 4.64 -13.73 23.55
CA THR A 98 3.91 -14.96 23.21
C THR A 98 4.14 -15.99 24.32
N GLU A 99 3.22 -16.94 24.48
CA GLU A 99 3.28 -18.01 25.49
C GLU A 99 4.59 -18.82 25.43
N ASP A 100 5.21 -18.88 24.25
CA ASP A 100 6.53 -19.51 24.01
C ASP A 100 7.73 -18.63 24.45
N GLY A 101 7.51 -17.53 25.17
CA GLY A 101 8.55 -16.60 25.60
C GLY A 101 9.16 -15.74 24.47
N THR A 102 8.64 -15.87 23.25
CA THR A 102 9.13 -15.12 22.08
C THR A 102 8.55 -13.71 22.08
N GLN A 103 9.40 -12.69 21.94
CA GLN A 103 8.98 -11.30 21.87
C GLN A 103 8.56 -10.93 20.44
N ASP A 104 7.24 -10.78 20.22
CA ASP A 104 6.71 -10.31 18.94
C ASP A 104 6.28 -8.84 19.02
N GLN A 105 6.37 -8.16 17.87
CA GLN A 105 5.92 -6.77 17.74
C GLN A 105 4.65 -6.70 16.88
N LYS A 106 3.53 -6.37 17.53
CA LYS A 106 2.26 -6.10 16.85
C LYS A 106 2.17 -4.62 16.49
N GLY A 107 1.94 -4.35 15.22
CA GLY A 107 1.70 -3.01 14.70
C GLY A 107 0.21 -2.79 14.49
N PHE A 108 -0.31 -1.73 15.08
CA PHE A 108 -1.68 -1.28 14.93
C PHE A 108 -1.71 0.07 14.20
N ALA A 109 -2.65 0.22 13.27
CA ALA A 109 -2.90 1.45 12.56
C ALA A 109 -4.37 1.84 12.73
N THR A 110 -4.60 2.97 13.38
CA THR A 110 -5.96 3.48 13.62
C THR A 110 -6.13 4.78 12.86
N LEU A 111 -7.26 4.97 12.18
CA LEU A 111 -7.59 6.24 11.51
C LEU A 111 -8.43 7.11 12.47
N PRO A 112 -7.83 8.12 13.16
CA PRO A 112 -8.58 8.96 14.08
C PRO A 112 -9.46 9.97 13.32
N VAL A 113 -10.52 10.41 13.99
CA VAL A 113 -11.28 11.60 13.60
C VAL A 113 -10.97 12.70 14.61
N PRO A 114 -10.56 13.92 14.19
CA PRO A 114 -10.31 14.36 12.82
C PRO A 114 -9.01 13.79 12.22
N ILE A 115 -8.97 13.62 10.90
CA ILE A 115 -7.82 13.07 10.18
C ILE A 115 -6.61 13.99 10.32
N GLN A 116 -5.47 13.41 10.72
CA GLN A 116 -4.20 14.11 10.88
C GLN A 116 -3.28 13.75 9.70
N PHE A 117 -3.01 14.70 8.83
CA PHE A 117 -2.05 14.49 7.74
C PHE A 117 -0.62 14.71 8.25
N PRO A 118 0.36 13.92 7.78
CA PRO A 118 1.75 14.09 8.19
C PRO A 118 2.28 15.45 7.75
N GLU A 119 2.77 16.24 8.70
CA GLU A 119 3.45 17.49 8.37
C GLU A 119 4.77 17.21 7.65
N LEU A 120 4.97 17.86 6.51
CA LEU A 120 6.25 17.81 5.79
C LEU A 120 7.30 18.51 6.65
N LYS A 121 8.13 17.74 7.35
CA LYS A 121 9.25 18.29 8.12
C LYS A 121 10.15 19.08 7.18
N LYS A 122 10.12 20.41 7.29
CA LYS A 122 11.04 21.31 6.60
C LYS A 122 12.45 20.91 7.03
N LYS A 123 13.28 20.45 6.09
CA LYS A 123 14.69 20.17 6.38
C LYS A 123 15.36 21.50 6.70
N THR A 124 15.67 21.73 7.97
CA THR A 124 16.55 22.83 8.37
C THR A 124 17.92 22.54 7.77
N ILE A 125 18.31 23.30 6.74
CA ILE A 125 19.66 23.26 6.20
C ILE A 125 20.55 23.81 7.31
N LYS A 126 21.26 22.92 7.99
CA LYS A 126 22.24 23.30 9.01
C LYS A 126 23.48 23.77 8.27
N GLU A 127 23.55 25.08 8.06
CA GLU A 127 24.70 25.76 7.47
C GLU A 127 25.92 25.50 8.35
N ARG A 128 26.89 24.73 7.85
CA ARG A 128 28.15 24.45 8.54
C ARG A 128 28.99 25.73 8.46
N ARG A 129 29.09 26.47 9.57
CA ARG A 129 30.10 27.51 9.78
C ARG A 129 31.36 26.88 10.35
#